data_AF-T0IMN7-F1
#
_entry.id   AF-T0IMN7-F1
#
_cell.length_a   1.000
_cell.length_b   1.000
_cell.length_c   1.000
_cell.angle_alpha   90.00
_cell.angle_beta   90.00
_cell.angle_gamma   90.00
#
_symmetry.space_group_name_H-M   'P 1'
#
loop_
_entity.id
_entity.type
_entity.pdbx_description
1 polymer ?
#
loop_
_entity_poly.entity_id
_entity_poly.type
_entity_poly.pdbx_seq_one_letter_code
_entity_poly.pdbx_strand_id
1 'polypeptide(L)'
;MAMPWEHHHQIVVESYSARRAGSKSEVRLRPVAGQMFPTDMNVQWSRKLRNAHAVGTKFRIWVKESDIKGGEAFLQSPWQWPYEVVQD
;
A
#
# COMPACT_ATOMS: atom_id res chain seq x y z
N MET A 1 5.91 8.98 -24.65
CA MET A 1 6.47 9.12 -23.29
C MET A 1 5.28 9.26 -22.37
N ALA A 2 4.94 8.26 -21.56
CA ALA A 2 3.85 8.39 -20.60
C ALA A 2 4.26 9.40 -19.53
N MET A 3 3.41 10.40 -19.27
CA MET A 3 3.74 11.47 -18.33
C MET A 3 3.82 10.88 -16.92
N PRO A 4 4.76 11.34 -16.06
CA PRO A 4 5.02 10.70 -14.77
C PRO A 4 3.82 10.70 -13.82
N TRP A 5 2.78 11.50 -14.10
CA TRP A 5 1.52 11.57 -13.35
C TRP A 5 0.39 10.64 -13.86
N GLU A 6 0.48 10.03 -15.06
CA GLU A 6 -0.62 9.23 -15.64
C GLU A 6 -0.88 7.88 -14.96
N HIS A 7 0.04 7.40 -14.13
CA HIS A 7 -0.05 6.05 -13.53
C HIS A 7 -0.33 6.06 -12.03
N HIS A 8 -0.81 7.17 -11.48
CA HIS A 8 -1.21 7.23 -10.08
C HIS A 8 -2.69 6.91 -9.95
N HIS A 9 -3.00 5.86 -9.21
CA HIS A 9 -4.35 5.44 -8.90
C HIS A 9 -4.62 5.67 -7.41
N GLN A 10 -5.78 6.22 -7.09
CA GLN A 10 -6.22 6.32 -5.72
C GLN A 10 -6.96 5.04 -5.35
N ILE A 11 -6.47 4.32 -4.34
CA ILE A 11 -7.07 3.07 -3.88
C ILE A 11 -7.22 3.07 -2.36
N VAL A 12 -8.07 2.18 -1.86
CA VAL A 12 -8.15 1.89 -0.42
C VAL A 12 -7.30 0.67 -0.11
N VAL A 13 -6.40 0.82 0.85
CA VAL A 13 -5.54 -0.25 1.37
C VAL A 13 -5.84 -0.50 2.84
N GLU A 14 -5.58 -1.71 3.32
CA GLU A 14 -5.74 -2.11 4.72
C GLU A 14 -4.38 -2.48 5.30
N SER A 15 -4.10 -2.03 6.53
CA SER A 15 -2.93 -2.48 7.29
C SER A 15 -3.17 -3.88 7.86
N TYR A 16 -2.21 -4.78 7.68
CA TYR A 16 -2.27 -6.13 8.25
C TYR A 16 -0.94 -6.52 8.89
N SER A 17 -1.01 -7.36 9.93
CA SER A 17 0.17 -7.85 10.63
C SER A 17 0.73 -9.09 9.91
N ALA A 18 1.80 -8.91 9.14
CA ALA A 18 2.56 -10.04 8.59
C ALA A 18 3.59 -10.49 9.63
N ARG A 19 3.19 -11.40 10.54
CA ARG A 19 4.13 -12.02 11.48
C ARG A 19 4.77 -13.25 10.82
N ARG A 20 6.05 -13.16 10.45
CA ARG A 20 6.88 -14.35 10.20
C ARG A 20 7.54 -14.79 11.52
N ALA A 21 7.59 -16.10 11.78
CA ALA A 21 8.30 -16.65 12.93
C ALA A 21 9.76 -16.16 12.90
N GLY A 22 10.18 -15.41 13.93
CA GLY A 22 11.53 -14.83 14.03
C GLY A 22 11.69 -13.38 13.56
N SER A 23 10.67 -12.74 12.97
CA SER A 23 10.72 -11.31 12.61
C SER A 23 9.83 -10.46 13.52
N LYS A 24 10.35 -9.29 13.96
CA LYS A 24 9.53 -8.26 14.63
C LYS A 24 8.38 -7.93 13.70
N SER A 25 7.14 -8.03 14.19
CA SER A 25 5.90 -7.87 13.42
C SER A 25 6.02 -6.74 12.41
N GLU A 26 6.09 -7.07 11.11
CA GLU A 26 6.15 -6.04 10.07
C GLU A 26 4.72 -5.74 9.67
N VAL A 27 4.21 -4.59 10.10
CA VAL A 27 2.93 -4.07 9.59
C VAL A 27 3.12 -3.86 8.09
N ARG A 28 2.25 -4.49 7.29
CA ARG A 28 2.20 -4.40 5.83
C ARG A 28 0.87 -3.83 5.40
N LEU A 29 0.78 -3.48 4.13
CA LEU A 29 -0.41 -2.92 3.52
C LEU A 29 -0.77 -3.76 2.30
N ARG A 30 -2.07 -3.96 2.11
CA ARG A 30 -2.64 -4.65 0.95
C ARG A 30 -3.84 -3.88 0.41
N PRO A 31 -4.13 -3.91 -0.89
CA PRO A 31 -5.39 -3.40 -1.42
C PRO A 31 -6.58 -4.09 -0.74
N VAL A 32 -7.66 -3.35 -0.49
CA VAL A 32 -8.92 -3.94 -0.03
C VAL A 32 -9.58 -4.72 -1.18
N ALA A 33 -10.26 -5.81 -0.88
CA ALA A 33 -11.00 -6.58 -1.87
C ALA A 33 -12.01 -5.70 -2.61
N GLY A 34 -12.08 -5.81 -3.94
CA GLY A 34 -12.92 -4.97 -4.80
C GLY A 34 -12.26 -3.69 -5.30
N GLN A 35 -11.00 -3.43 -4.94
CA GLN A 35 -10.20 -2.36 -5.56
C GLN A 35 -9.61 -2.78 -6.91
N MET A 36 -9.01 -1.82 -7.61
CA MET A 36 -8.38 -2.01 -8.92
C MET A 36 -7.26 -3.07 -8.93
N PHE A 37 -6.60 -3.29 -7.78
CA PHE A 37 -5.45 -4.20 -7.66
C PHE A 37 -5.78 -5.38 -6.75
N PRO A 38 -5.15 -6.55 -6.98
CA PRO A 38 -5.38 -7.74 -6.16
C PRO A 38 -4.90 -7.54 -4.72
N THR A 39 -5.61 -8.16 -3.77
CA THR A 39 -5.31 -8.09 -2.32
C THR A 39 -3.98 -8.76 -1.94
N ASP A 40 -3.41 -9.55 -2.83
CA ASP A 40 -2.10 -10.20 -2.66
C ASP A 40 -0.95 -9.25 -2.99
N MET A 41 -1.23 -8.16 -3.72
CA MET A 41 -0.21 -7.21 -4.16
C MET A 41 0.38 -6.44 -2.98
N ASN A 42 1.70 -6.38 -2.91
CA ASN A 42 2.38 -5.67 -1.84
C ASN A 42 2.34 -4.15 -2.06
N VAL A 43 1.92 -3.40 -1.03
CA VAL A 43 1.89 -1.94 -1.06
C VAL A 43 3.04 -1.39 -0.22
N GLN A 44 4.01 -0.77 -0.90
CA GLN A 44 5.10 -0.05 -0.28
C GLN A 44 4.68 1.38 0.06
N TRP A 45 4.58 1.63 1.37
CA TRP A 45 4.35 2.95 1.94
C TRP A 45 5.20 3.15 3.19
N SER A 46 5.34 4.40 3.61
CA SER A 46 6.16 4.81 4.74
C SER A 46 5.87 4.02 6.01
N ARG A 47 6.91 3.35 6.54
CA ARG A 47 6.85 2.58 7.81
C ARG A 47 6.34 3.43 8.97
N LYS A 48 6.76 4.69 9.05
CA LYS A 48 6.36 5.62 10.11
C LYS A 48 4.86 5.90 10.09
N LEU A 49 4.26 6.07 8.89
CA LEU A 49 2.84 6.36 8.76
C LEU A 49 1.99 5.11 9.07
N ARG A 50 2.31 3.96 8.47
CA ARG A 50 1.55 2.72 8.77
C ARG A 50 1.67 2.25 10.22
N ASN A 51 2.80 2.50 10.88
CA ASN A 51 2.99 2.18 12.31
C ASN A 51 2.37 3.21 13.25
N ALA A 52 1.95 4.38 12.76
CA ALA A 52 1.27 5.39 13.56
C ALA A 52 -0.21 5.05 13.81
N HIS A 53 -0.74 4.06 13.11
CA HIS A 53 -2.13 3.61 13.20
C HIS A 53 -2.21 2.14 13.63
N ALA A 54 -3.39 1.72 14.09
CA ALA A 54 -3.63 0.33 14.43
C ALA A 54 -3.58 -0.58 13.19
N VAL A 55 -3.30 -1.86 13.43
CA VAL A 55 -3.45 -2.89 12.40
C VAL A 55 -4.95 -3.08 12.13
N GLY A 56 -5.34 -3.20 10.85
CA GLY A 56 -6.74 -3.26 10.40
C GLY A 56 -7.30 -1.93 9.94
N THR A 57 -6.54 -0.83 10.07
CA THR A 57 -6.96 0.49 9.58
C THR A 57 -6.93 0.53 8.06
N LYS A 58 -7.98 1.11 7.46
CA LYS A 58 -8.06 1.35 6.02
C LYS A 58 -7.58 2.76 5.69
N PHE A 59 -6.80 2.88 4.63
CA PHE A 59 -6.24 4.14 4.15
C PHE A 59 -6.57 4.32 2.68
N ARG A 60 -7.08 5.49 2.32
CA ARG A 60 -7.15 5.91 0.92
C ARG A 60 -5.85 6.63 0.58
N ILE A 61 -5.05 6.01 -0.27
CA ILE A 61 -3.73 6.51 -0.68
C ILE A 61 -3.60 6.51 -2.20
N TRP A 62 -2.69 7.33 -2.69
CA TRP A 62 -2.28 7.31 -4.08
C TRP A 62 -1.14 6.32 -4.26
N VAL A 63 -1.30 5.39 -5.19
CA VAL A 63 -0.29 4.39 -5.54
C VAL A 63 0.08 4.50 -7.00
N LYS A 64 1.32 4.14 -7.30
CA LYS A 64 1.80 3.89 -8.64
C LYS A 64 2.16 2.42 -8.77
N GLU A 65 1.66 1.79 -9.81
CA GLU A 65 2.11 0.45 -10.19
C GLU A 65 3.58 0.51 -10.62
N SER A 66 4.41 -0.30 -9.96
CA SER A 66 5.81 -0.46 -10.29
C SER A 66 6.02 -1.90 -10.75
N ASP A 67 6.21 -2.06 -12.05
CA ASP A 67 6.67 -3.32 -12.63
C ASP A 67 8.19 -3.41 -12.44
N ILE A 68 8.63 -4.50 -11.82
CA ILE A 68 10.04 -4.87 -11.83
C ILE A 68 10.22 -5.81 -13.00
N LYS A 69 11.07 -5.46 -13.96
CA LYS A 69 11.32 -6.32 -15.12
C LYS A 69 11.82 -7.70 -14.67
N GLY A 70 10.93 -8.70 -14.65
CA GLY A 70 11.20 -10.06 -14.18
C GLY A 70 10.94 -10.33 -12.69
N GLY A 71 10.26 -9.44 -11.96
CA GLY A 71 9.88 -9.61 -10.55
C GLY A 71 8.37 -9.44 -10.29
N GLU A 72 7.95 -9.56 -9.04
CA GLU A 72 6.56 -9.34 -8.63
C GLU A 72 6.20 -7.84 -8.71
N ALA A 73 5.11 -7.52 -9.41
CA ALA A 73 4.60 -6.17 -9.47
C ALA A 73 4.16 -5.70 -8.06
N PHE A 74 4.53 -4.48 -7.70
CA PHE A 74 4.16 -3.89 -6.42
C PHE A 74 3.63 -2.47 -6.59
N LEU A 75 2.86 -2.04 -5.59
CA LEU A 75 2.32 -0.70 -5.53
C LEU A 75 3.22 0.16 -4.66
N GLN A 76 3.61 1.33 -5.17
CA GLN A 76 4.40 2.28 -4.41
C GLN A 76 3.63 3.57 -4.18
N SER A 77 3.56 4.01 -2.94
CA SER A 77 2.96 5.30 -2.57
C SER A 77 4.04 6.27 -2.09
N PRO A 78 4.16 7.47 -2.69
CA PRO A 78 5.08 8.49 -2.21
C PRO A 78 4.63 9.01 -0.82
N TRP A 79 5.56 9.11 0.12
CA TRP A 79 5.28 9.50 1.51
C TRP A 79 4.80 10.94 1.69
N GLN A 80 5.08 11.80 0.72
CA GLN A 80 4.72 13.23 0.71
C GLN A 80 3.27 13.47 0.24
N TRP A 81 2.62 12.45 -0.32
CA TRP A 81 1.27 12.58 -0.86
C TRP A 81 0.24 12.52 0.26
N PRO A 82 -0.88 13.26 0.13
CA PRO A 82 -1.96 13.22 1.09
C PRO A 82 -2.56 11.81 1.15
N TYR A 83 -2.92 11.40 2.36
CA TYR A 83 -3.66 10.17 2.62
C TYR A 83 -4.85 10.47 3.52
N GLU A 84 -5.87 9.63 3.42
CA GLU A 84 -7.07 9.73 4.23
C GLU A 84 -7.28 8.40 4.98
N VAL A 85 -7.59 8.48 6.27
CA VAL A 85 -7.95 7.31 7.07
C VAL A 85 -9.44 7.06 6.88
N VAL A 86 -9.79 5.91 6.32
CA VAL A 86 -11.18 5.50 6.14
C VAL A 86 -11.55 4.68 7.37
N GLN A 87 -12.20 5.32 8.35
CA GLN A 87 -12.86 4.58 9.44
C GLN A 87 -14.18 4.03 8.90
N ASP A 88 -14.39 2.73 9.13
CA ASP A 88 -15.72 2.11 9.09
C ASP A 88 -16.40 2.34 10.44
#